data_AF-A0A1G2QB90-F1
#
_entry.id   AF-A0A1G2QB90-F1
#
_cell.length_a   1.000
_cell.length_b   1.000
_cell.length_c   1.000
_cell.angle_alpha   90.00
_cell.angle_beta   90.00
_cell.angle_gamma   90.00
#
_symmetry.space_group_name_H-M   'P 1'
#
loop_
_entity.id
_entity.type
_entity.pdbx_description
1 polymer ?
#
loop_
_entity_poly.entity_id
_entity_poly.type
_entity_poly.pdbx_seq_one_letter_code
_entity_poly.pdbx_strand_id
1 'polypeptide(L)'
;MAKEEEQKDESEEESWGTKAKNLLTAGNARIGNATLVLMLIVAVFIDGIQIFIEWTGVGLLFSWIPTILGGMIFYFWFKLKGTNFVSPKKALTYAGSLLIDIIPGSDALLVTSFNWAVAVIILVAISRVEDIAGVKLNPKTALKPGNLKNEFGEFAKKKAQQKVGQETGVSLPEAA
;
A
#
# COMPACT_ATOMS: atom_id res chain seq x y z
N MET A 1 -39.26 25.45 -14.43
CA MET A 1 -38.25 25.63 -13.37
C MET A 1 -38.26 24.48 -12.36
N ALA A 2 -39.33 24.23 -11.59
CA ALA A 2 -39.29 23.12 -10.60
C ALA A 2 -39.05 21.71 -11.20
N LYS A 3 -39.53 21.42 -12.41
CA LYS A 3 -39.31 20.13 -13.10
C LYS A 3 -37.90 19.92 -13.69
N GLU A 4 -37.12 20.99 -13.87
CA GLU A 4 -35.75 20.87 -14.38
C GLU A 4 -34.73 20.57 -13.28
N GLU A 5 -35.01 20.94 -12.03
CA GLU A 5 -34.14 20.62 -10.90
C GLU A 5 -34.28 19.14 -10.50
N GLU A 6 -35.49 18.60 -10.53
CA GLU A 6 -35.78 17.19 -10.17
C GLU A 6 -35.12 16.18 -11.14
N GLN A 7 -35.02 16.54 -12.43
CA GLN A 7 -34.38 15.69 -13.44
C GLN A 7 -32.85 15.64 -13.34
N LYS A 8 -32.23 16.65 -12.70
CA LYS A 8 -30.78 16.75 -12.61
C LYS A 8 -30.23 15.84 -11.51
N ASP A 9 -30.94 15.76 -10.39
CA ASP A 9 -30.55 14.95 -9.22
C ASP A 9 -30.61 13.44 -9.52
N GLU A 10 -31.61 12.96 -10.26
CA GLU A 10 -31.71 11.54 -10.62
C GLU A 10 -30.56 11.07 -11.53
N SER A 11 -30.08 11.95 -12.42
CA SER A 11 -28.97 11.62 -13.34
C SER A 11 -27.60 11.52 -12.63
N GLU A 12 -27.43 12.25 -11.52
CA GLU A 12 -26.19 12.21 -10.73
C GLU A 12 -26.14 10.99 -9.81
N GLU A 13 -27.28 10.57 -9.23
CA GLU A 13 -27.34 9.35 -8.41
C GLU A 13 -27.05 8.07 -9.20
N GLU A 14 -27.60 7.92 -10.42
CA GLU A 14 -27.31 6.76 -11.27
C GLU A 14 -25.83 6.71 -11.70
N SER A 15 -25.23 7.88 -11.97
CA SER A 15 -23.81 8.03 -12.30
C SER A 15 -22.90 7.60 -11.15
N TRP A 16 -23.23 7.98 -9.91
CA TRP A 16 -22.49 7.59 -8.71
C TRP A 16 -22.65 6.11 -8.38
N GLY A 17 -23.86 5.54 -8.47
CA GLY A 17 -24.11 4.12 -8.23
C GLY A 17 -23.36 3.22 -9.21
N THR A 18 -23.28 3.62 -10.47
CA THR A 18 -22.55 2.90 -11.53
C THR A 18 -21.04 3.00 -11.33
N LYS A 19 -20.52 4.18 -10.94
CA LYS A 19 -19.10 4.36 -10.57
C LYS A 19 -18.72 3.53 -9.34
N ALA A 20 -19.57 3.45 -8.32
CA ALA A 20 -19.35 2.64 -7.12
C ALA A 20 -19.35 1.13 -7.43
N LYS A 21 -20.28 0.66 -8.27
CA LYS A 21 -20.31 -0.73 -8.73
C LYS A 21 -19.08 -1.07 -9.58
N ASN A 22 -18.62 -0.15 -10.43
CA ASN A 22 -17.39 -0.32 -11.21
C ASN A 22 -16.11 -0.25 -10.35
N LEU A 23 -16.11 0.56 -9.28
CA LEU A 23 -15.08 0.60 -8.23
C LEU A 23 -14.95 -0.75 -7.52
N LEU A 24 -16.07 -1.44 -7.28
CA LEU A 24 -16.12 -2.75 -6.64
C LEU A 24 -15.81 -3.90 -7.63
N THR A 25 -16.26 -3.78 -8.88
CA THR A 25 -16.14 -4.79 -9.95
C THR A 25 -14.85 -4.61 -10.78
N ALA A 26 -13.81 -4.02 -10.18
CA ALA A 26 -12.62 -3.57 -10.89
C ALA A 26 -11.82 -4.71 -11.55
N GLY A 27 -12.24 -5.13 -12.75
CA GLY A 27 -11.57 -6.12 -13.59
C GLY A 27 -10.18 -5.69 -14.06
N ASN A 28 -9.82 -4.42 -13.87
CA ASN A 28 -8.52 -3.84 -14.20
C ASN A 28 -7.80 -3.12 -13.04
N ALA A 29 -8.30 -3.23 -11.79
CA ALA A 29 -7.57 -2.66 -10.66
C ALA A 29 -6.28 -3.43 -10.39
N ARG A 30 -5.21 -2.72 -10.00
CA ARG A 30 -3.94 -3.35 -9.60
C ARG A 30 -4.11 -4.32 -8.43
N ILE A 31 -5.09 -4.02 -7.57
CA ILE A 31 -5.52 -4.86 -6.44
C ILE A 31 -6.86 -5.50 -6.78
N GLY A 32 -6.79 -6.71 -7.33
CA GLY A 32 -7.98 -7.53 -7.61
C GLY A 32 -8.72 -7.94 -6.33
N ASN A 33 -10.00 -8.30 -6.49
CA ASN A 33 -10.89 -8.64 -5.36
C ASN A 33 -10.36 -9.82 -4.52
N ALA A 34 -9.77 -10.83 -5.17
CA ALA A 34 -9.15 -11.95 -4.45
C ALA A 34 -7.96 -11.50 -3.58
N THR A 35 -7.13 -10.55 -4.05
CA THR A 35 -6.05 -9.98 -3.23
C THR A 35 -6.61 -9.16 -2.08
N LEU A 36 -7.66 -8.37 -2.30
CA LEU A 36 -8.33 -7.59 -1.25
C LEU A 36 -8.84 -8.51 -0.14
N VAL A 37 -9.59 -9.56 -0.49
CA VAL A 37 -10.12 -10.53 0.50
C VAL A 37 -8.99 -11.18 1.29
N LEU A 38 -7.91 -11.57 0.61
CA LEU A 38 -6.73 -12.13 1.27
C LEU A 38 -6.07 -11.12 2.22
N MET A 39 -5.92 -9.85 1.81
CA MET A 39 -5.42 -8.78 2.68
C MET A 39 -6.32 -8.57 3.90
N LEU A 40 -7.65 -8.63 3.72
CA LEU A 40 -8.61 -8.46 4.80
C LEU A 40 -8.53 -9.60 5.82
N ILE A 41 -8.41 -10.84 5.35
CA ILE A 41 -8.23 -12.02 6.23
C ILE A 41 -6.95 -11.86 7.06
N VAL A 42 -5.85 -11.46 6.42
CA VAL A 42 -4.59 -11.21 7.13
C VAL A 42 -4.71 -10.05 8.12
N ALA A 43 -5.45 -9.00 7.76
CA ALA A 43 -5.68 -7.85 8.65
C ALA A 43 -6.44 -8.25 9.90
N VAL A 44 -7.56 -8.97 9.74
CA VAL A 44 -8.36 -9.50 10.85
C VAL A 44 -7.55 -10.48 11.71
N PHE A 45 -6.65 -11.26 11.11
CA PHE A 45 -5.77 -12.14 11.87
C PHE A 45 -4.78 -11.36 12.75
N ILE A 46 -4.22 -10.26 12.24
CA ILE A 46 -3.34 -9.38 13.02
C ILE A 46 -4.11 -8.66 14.13
N ASP A 47 -5.30 -8.12 13.82
CA ASP A 47 -6.20 -7.54 14.82
C ASP A 47 -6.52 -8.57 15.92
N GLY A 48 -6.80 -9.82 15.56
CA GLY A 48 -7.05 -10.91 16.51
C GLY A 48 -5.85 -11.23 17.41
N ILE A 49 -4.63 -11.22 16.86
CA ILE A 49 -3.40 -11.37 17.66
C ILE A 49 -3.23 -10.18 18.61
N GLN A 50 -3.48 -8.97 18.14
CA GLN A 50 -3.36 -7.76 18.95
C GLN A 50 -4.33 -7.80 20.14
N ILE A 51 -5.62 -8.07 19.88
CA ILE A 51 -6.65 -8.26 20.91
C ILE A 51 -6.25 -9.36 21.90
N PHE A 52 -5.69 -10.47 21.41
CA PHE A 52 -5.25 -11.57 22.26
C PHE A 52 -4.12 -11.13 23.20
N ILE A 53 -3.09 -10.43 22.69
CA ILE A 53 -1.97 -9.94 23.50
C ILE A 53 -2.46 -8.88 24.51
N GLU A 54 -3.34 -7.97 24.10
CA GLU A 54 -3.96 -6.98 24.99
C GLU A 54 -4.71 -7.64 26.14
N TRP A 55 -5.49 -8.70 25.86
CA TRP A 55 -6.24 -9.43 26.87
C TRP A 55 -5.35 -10.17 27.88
N THR A 56 -4.13 -10.57 27.51
CA THR A 56 -3.18 -11.21 28.46
C THR A 56 -2.61 -10.25 29.52
N GLY A 57 -2.90 -8.94 29.44
CA GLY A 57 -2.39 -7.94 30.39
C GLY A 57 -0.91 -7.57 30.16
N VAL A 58 -0.18 -8.36 29.37
CA VAL A 58 1.17 -8.01 28.87
C VAL A 58 1.09 -7.03 27.67
N GLY A 59 -0.12 -6.78 27.17
CA GLY A 59 -0.43 -5.90 26.04
C GLY A 59 0.25 -4.55 26.06
N LEU A 60 0.35 -3.92 27.24
CA LEU A 60 0.87 -2.56 27.33
C LEU A 60 2.35 -2.43 26.93
N LEU A 61 3.14 -3.51 27.02
CA LEU A 61 4.55 -3.52 26.65
C LEU A 61 4.81 -4.07 25.24
N PHE A 62 3.87 -4.81 24.67
CA PHE A 62 4.05 -5.52 23.40
C PHE A 62 3.01 -5.17 22.31
N SER A 63 2.07 -4.27 22.58
CA SER A 63 1.04 -3.83 21.62
C SER A 63 1.62 -3.23 20.34
N TRP A 64 2.80 -2.63 20.42
CA TRP A 64 3.50 -2.06 19.27
C TRP A 64 4.05 -3.11 18.29
N ILE A 65 4.28 -4.36 18.72
CA ILE A 65 4.86 -5.41 17.87
C ILE A 65 3.89 -5.79 16.73
N PRO A 66 2.62 -6.19 17.01
CA PRO A 66 1.62 -6.41 15.96
C PRO A 66 1.50 -5.22 15.01
N THR A 67 1.58 -3.99 15.55
CA THR A 67 1.47 -2.77 14.76
C THR A 67 2.60 -2.62 13.74
N ILE A 68 3.85 -2.83 14.16
CA ILE A 68 5.00 -2.79 13.24
C ILE A 68 4.92 -3.94 12.23
N LEU A 69 4.58 -5.14 12.70
CA LEU A 69 4.53 -6.33 11.85
C LEU A 69 3.46 -6.20 10.76
N GLY A 70 2.24 -5.80 11.13
CA GLY A 70 1.15 -5.53 10.21
C GLY A 70 1.53 -4.46 9.21
N GLY A 71 2.20 -3.41 9.67
CA GLY A 71 2.66 -2.37 8.76
C GLY A 71 3.70 -2.83 7.75
N MET A 72 4.66 -3.65 8.17
CA MET A 72 5.61 -4.24 7.23
C MET A 72 4.92 -5.16 6.23
N ILE A 73 4.02 -6.05 6.69
CA ILE A 73 3.30 -6.99 5.83
C ILE A 73 2.53 -6.24 4.74
N PHE A 74 1.71 -5.25 5.12
CA PHE A 74 0.95 -4.48 4.15
C PHE A 74 1.86 -3.61 3.28
N TYR A 75 2.89 -2.97 3.85
CA TYR A 75 3.87 -2.22 3.06
C TYR A 75 4.46 -3.06 1.94
N PHE A 76 4.94 -4.28 2.24
CA PHE A 76 5.47 -5.21 1.24
C PHE A 76 4.41 -5.58 0.22
N TRP A 77 3.18 -5.86 0.65
CA TRP A 77 2.09 -6.26 -0.23
C TRP A 77 1.73 -5.19 -1.26
N PHE A 78 1.55 -3.96 -0.81
CA PHE A 78 1.26 -2.82 -1.68
C PHE A 78 2.45 -2.50 -2.58
N LYS A 79 3.69 -2.69 -2.10
CA LYS A 79 4.88 -2.52 -2.93
C LYS A 79 4.98 -3.58 -4.02
N LEU A 80 4.65 -4.84 -3.74
CA LEU A 80 4.54 -5.92 -4.72
C LEU A 80 3.46 -5.66 -5.78
N LYS A 81 2.38 -4.98 -5.41
CA LYS A 81 1.33 -4.53 -6.34
C LYS A 81 1.67 -3.24 -7.09
N GLY A 82 2.88 -2.71 -6.92
CA GLY A 82 3.35 -1.51 -7.61
C GLY A 82 2.65 -0.23 -7.18
N THR A 83 1.98 -0.24 -6.03
CA THR A 83 1.35 0.94 -5.44
C THR A 83 2.33 1.62 -4.49
N ASN A 84 2.39 2.94 -4.50
CA ASN A 84 3.17 3.67 -3.50
C ASN A 84 2.39 3.66 -2.19
N PHE A 85 2.97 2.97 -1.20
CA PHE A 85 2.45 2.95 0.17
C PHE A 85 2.69 4.29 0.88
N VAL A 86 3.79 4.98 0.52
CA VAL A 86 4.19 6.28 1.07
C VAL A 86 3.57 7.42 0.25
N SER A 87 2.25 7.40 0.09
CA SER A 87 1.50 8.59 -0.34
C SER A 87 1.26 9.46 0.91
N PRO A 88 1.37 10.80 0.85
CA PRO A 88 1.11 11.68 1.99
C PRO A 88 -0.23 11.39 2.66
N LYS A 89 -1.24 11.02 1.87
CA LYS A 89 -2.58 10.64 2.36
C LYS A 89 -2.55 9.34 3.16
N LYS A 90 -1.79 8.34 2.70
CA LYS A 90 -1.64 7.02 3.35
C LYS A 90 -0.76 7.11 4.62
N ALA A 91 0.26 7.97 4.59
CA ALA A 91 1.07 8.30 5.76
C ALA A 91 0.24 9.05 6.82
N LEU A 92 -0.69 9.93 6.40
CA LEU A 92 -1.62 10.58 7.31
C LEU A 92 -2.61 9.60 7.94
N THR A 93 -3.08 8.59 7.20
CA THR A 93 -3.92 7.51 7.76
C THR A 93 -3.15 6.73 8.82
N TYR A 94 -1.86 6.45 8.57
CA TYR A 94 -0.96 5.82 9.55
C TYR A 94 -0.69 6.68 10.78
N ALA A 95 -0.42 7.97 10.59
CA ALA A 95 -0.22 8.90 11.68
C ALA A 95 -1.52 9.08 12.49
N GLY A 96 -2.67 9.07 11.81
CA GLY A 96 -3.99 9.10 12.41
C GLY A 96 -4.26 7.87 13.27
N SER A 97 -3.88 6.67 12.81
CA SER A 97 -4.04 5.45 13.62
C SER A 97 -3.17 5.49 14.88
N LEU A 98 -1.93 5.99 14.76
CA LEU A 98 -1.02 6.17 15.90
C LEU A 98 -1.55 7.20 16.92
N LEU A 99 -2.30 8.22 16.48
CA LEU A 99 -2.92 9.21 17.37
C LEU A 99 -4.13 8.65 18.11
N ILE A 100 -4.87 7.70 17.52
CA ILE A 100 -6.00 7.03 18.17
C ILE A 100 -5.50 6.05 19.25
N ASP A 101 -4.38 5.36 18.99
CA ASP A 101 -3.75 4.42 19.93
C ASP A 101 -3.12 5.11 21.16
N ILE A 102 -2.93 6.44 21.14
CA ILE A 102 -2.42 7.20 22.29
C ILE A 102 -3.44 7.33 23.42
N ILE A 103 -4.73 7.16 23.14
CA ILE A 103 -5.78 7.29 24.15
C ILE A 103 -5.99 5.93 24.82
N PRO A 104 -5.51 5.70 26.05
CA PRO A 104 -5.71 4.42 26.73
C PRO A 104 -7.20 4.14 26.90
N GLY A 105 -7.65 2.98 26.39
CA GLY A 105 -9.06 2.56 26.43
C GLY A 105 -9.86 2.89 25.17
N SER A 106 -9.27 3.56 24.17
CA SER A 106 -9.88 3.68 22.84
C SER A 106 -10.04 2.31 22.18
N ASP A 107 -9.14 1.35 22.44
CA ASP A 107 -9.13 -0.02 21.90
C ASP A 107 -10.30 -0.92 22.34
N ALA A 108 -11.03 -0.52 23.39
CA ALA A 108 -12.17 -1.29 23.92
C ALA A 108 -13.44 -1.18 23.06
N LEU A 109 -13.48 -0.26 22.09
CA LEU A 109 -14.59 -0.16 21.15
C LEU A 109 -14.41 -1.18 20.01
N LEU A 110 -15.42 -1.99 19.72
CA LEU A 110 -15.39 -2.95 18.61
C LEU A 110 -14.97 -2.34 17.27
N VAL A 111 -15.16 -1.03 17.06
CA VAL A 111 -14.75 -0.34 15.83
C VAL A 111 -13.25 -0.02 15.81
N THR A 112 -12.64 0.24 16.96
CA THR A 112 -11.20 0.52 17.09
C THR A 112 -10.38 -0.76 17.19
N SER A 113 -10.95 -1.86 17.73
CA SER A 113 -10.25 -3.15 17.81
C SER A 113 -9.90 -3.78 16.45
N PHE A 114 -10.57 -3.35 15.37
CA PHE A 114 -10.29 -3.80 13.98
C PHE A 114 -9.58 -2.72 13.16
N ASN A 115 -8.60 -2.06 13.78
CA ASN A 115 -7.88 -0.93 13.18
C ASN A 115 -7.20 -1.33 11.87
N TRP A 116 -6.56 -2.52 11.81
CA TRP A 116 -5.87 -2.97 10.61
C TRP A 116 -6.83 -3.31 9.48
N ALA A 117 -7.93 -3.99 9.77
CA ALA A 117 -8.96 -4.27 8.76
C ALA A 117 -9.51 -2.98 8.15
N VAL A 118 -9.83 -1.97 8.97
CA VAL A 118 -10.29 -0.66 8.51
C VAL A 118 -9.22 0.05 7.69
N ALA A 119 -7.97 0.07 8.18
CA ALA A 119 -6.85 0.68 7.48
C ALA A 119 -6.63 0.06 6.08
N VAL A 120 -6.70 -1.27 5.97
CA VAL A 120 -6.57 -1.98 4.69
C VAL A 120 -7.69 -1.60 3.73
N ILE A 121 -8.93 -1.55 4.19
CA ILE A 121 -10.07 -1.13 3.35
C ILE A 121 -9.83 0.28 2.82
N ILE A 122 -9.44 1.23 3.68
CA ILE A 122 -9.16 2.62 3.29
C ILE A 122 -7.99 2.67 2.30
N LEU A 123 -6.89 1.97 2.57
CA LEU A 123 -5.69 1.95 1.71
C LEU A 123 -5.99 1.37 0.32
N VAL A 124 -6.79 0.30 0.25
CA VAL A 124 -7.22 -0.29 -1.01
C VAL A 124 -8.18 0.66 -1.74
N ALA A 125 -9.12 1.28 -1.04
CA ALA A 125 -10.04 2.25 -1.63
C ALA A 125 -9.28 3.46 -2.22
N ILE A 126 -8.34 4.05 -1.47
CA ILE A 126 -7.48 5.13 -1.97
C ILE A 126 -6.69 4.66 -3.19
N SER A 127 -6.13 3.45 -3.16
CA SER A 127 -5.36 2.91 -4.28
C SER A 127 -6.22 2.72 -5.54
N ARG A 128 -7.49 2.29 -5.39
CA ARG A 128 -8.45 2.21 -6.51
C ARG A 128 -8.83 3.59 -7.03
N VAL A 129 -9.01 4.57 -6.16
CA VAL A 129 -9.26 5.96 -6.55
C VAL A 129 -8.06 6.54 -7.31
N GLU A 130 -6.83 6.27 -6.86
CA GLU A 130 -5.59 6.66 -7.56
C GLU A 130 -5.51 6.02 -8.96
N ASP A 131 -5.88 4.74 -9.09
CA ASP A 131 -5.92 4.01 -10.37
C ASP A 131 -6.96 4.63 -11.33
N ILE A 132 -8.16 4.99 -10.84
CA ILE A 132 -9.24 5.58 -11.65
C ILE A 132 -8.96 7.03 -12.03
N ALA A 133 -8.38 7.81 -11.11
CA ALA A 133 -8.00 9.20 -11.34
C ALA A 133 -6.88 9.33 -12.40
N GLY A 134 -6.36 8.22 -12.92
CA GLY A 134 -5.38 8.22 -13.99
C GLY A 134 -4.03 8.78 -13.55
N VAL A 135 -3.77 8.83 -12.24
CA VAL A 135 -2.45 9.14 -11.70
C VAL A 135 -1.55 7.97 -12.07
N LYS A 136 -1.00 8.00 -13.29
CA LYS A 136 -0.03 7.05 -13.80
C LYS A 136 1.22 7.17 -12.91
N LEU A 137 1.24 6.44 -11.80
CA LEU A 137 2.45 6.23 -11.04
C LEU A 137 3.47 5.63 -12.01
N ASN A 138 4.50 6.40 -12.30
CA ASN A 138 5.53 6.09 -13.28
C ASN A 138 6.05 4.66 -13.01
N PRO A 139 5.73 3.68 -13.87
CA PRO A 139 6.04 2.27 -13.61
C PRO A 139 7.54 1.98 -13.62
N LYS A 140 8.39 2.97 -13.93
CA LYS A 140 9.86 2.85 -13.82
C LYS A 140 10.36 2.55 -12.40
N THR A 141 9.57 2.83 -11.36
CA THR A 141 9.92 2.48 -9.96
C THR A 141 9.24 1.20 -9.46
N ALA A 142 8.32 0.63 -10.23
CA ALA A 142 7.78 -0.70 -9.97
C ALA A 142 8.80 -1.71 -10.54
N LEU A 143 9.59 -2.30 -9.66
CA LEU A 143 10.54 -3.37 -9.98
C LEU A 143 9.87 -4.37 -10.93
N LYS A 144 10.23 -4.33 -12.22
CA LYS A 144 9.85 -5.36 -13.18
C LYS A 144 10.46 -6.67 -12.66
N PRO A 145 9.67 -7.68 -12.28
CA PRO A 145 10.19 -8.93 -11.74
C PRO A 145 11.12 -9.68 -12.71
N GLY A 146 11.16 -9.29 -14.00
CA GLY A 146 12.07 -9.82 -15.00
C GLY A 146 13.44 -9.13 -15.14
N ASN A 147 13.70 -7.99 -14.48
CA ASN A 147 14.93 -7.22 -14.71
C ASN A 147 16.05 -7.44 -13.67
N LEU A 148 15.78 -8.18 -12.59
CA LEU A 148 16.79 -8.51 -11.56
C LEU A 148 17.96 -9.33 -12.15
N LYS A 149 17.71 -10.18 -13.15
CA LYS A 149 18.78 -10.92 -13.83
C LYS A 149 19.71 -10.01 -14.65
N ASN A 150 19.17 -8.93 -15.20
CA ASN A 150 19.92 -8.02 -16.06
C ASN A 150 20.79 -7.06 -15.23
N GLU A 151 20.29 -6.61 -14.08
CA GLU A 151 21.05 -5.72 -13.18
C GLU A 151 22.20 -6.45 -12.47
N PHE A 152 22.01 -7.71 -12.03
CA PHE A 152 23.12 -8.50 -11.50
C PHE A 152 24.18 -8.82 -12.56
N GLY A 153 23.76 -9.04 -13.81
CA GLY A 153 24.68 -9.23 -14.94
C GLY A 153 25.50 -7.97 -15.27
N GLU A 154 24.87 -6.79 -15.24
CA GLU A 154 25.55 -5.50 -15.42
C GLU A 154 26.53 -5.21 -14.29
N PHE A 155 26.15 -5.48 -13.04
CA PHE A 155 27.03 -5.27 -11.89
C PHE A 155 28.26 -6.19 -11.93
N ALA A 156 28.07 -7.45 -12.32
CA ALA A 156 29.16 -8.41 -12.51
C ALA A 156 30.11 -7.98 -13.64
N LYS A 157 29.57 -7.49 -14.77
CA LYS A 157 30.39 -6.94 -15.89
C LYS A 157 31.19 -5.71 -15.47
N LYS A 158 30.58 -4.77 -14.73
CA LYS A 158 31.29 -3.57 -14.24
C LYS A 158 32.42 -3.91 -13.28
N LYS A 159 32.21 -4.85 -12.35
CA LYS A 159 33.30 -5.32 -11.47
C LYS A 159 34.42 -6.02 -12.25
N ALA A 160 34.09 -6.81 -13.28
CA ALA A 160 35.11 -7.43 -14.12
C ALA A 160 35.94 -6.39 -14.88
N GLN A 161 35.30 -5.36 -15.47
CA GLN A 161 36.00 -4.29 -16.17
C GLN A 161 36.86 -3.43 -15.24
N GLN A 162 36.38 -3.15 -14.03
CA GLN A 162 37.14 -2.37 -13.04
C GLN A 162 38.37 -3.14 -12.53
N LYS A 163 38.26 -4.47 -12.38
CA LYS A 163 39.39 -5.31 -12.00
C LYS A 163 40.43 -5.42 -13.12
N VAL A 164 40.00 -5.53 -14.38
CA VAL A 164 40.91 -5.53 -15.54
C VAL A 164 41.65 -4.19 -15.68
N GLY A 165 40.97 -3.05 -15.47
CA GLY A 165 41.62 -1.73 -15.52
C GLY A 165 42.66 -1.49 -14.41
N GLN A 166 42.49 -2.10 -13.24
CA GLN A 166 43.50 -2.04 -12.16
C GLN A 166 44.72 -2.94 -12.44
N GLU A 167 44.53 -4.06 -13.14
CA GLU A 167 45.63 -5.01 -13.43
C GLU A 167 46.46 -4.59 -14.67
N THR A 168 45.89 -3.86 -15.63
CA THR A 168 46.62 -3.47 -16.85
C THR A 168 47.35 -2.13 -16.76
N GLY A 169 47.11 -1.30 -15.74
CA GLY A 169 47.82 -0.02 -15.55
C GLY A 169 47.69 0.99 -16.71
N VAL A 170 46.75 0.79 -17.63
CA VAL A 170 46.56 1.67 -18.80
C VAL A 170 45.56 2.76 -18.43
N SER A 171 46.07 3.93 -18.02
CA SER A 171 45.29 5.16 -17.97
C SER A 171 44.88 5.57 -19.39
N LEU A 172 43.58 5.61 -19.68
CA LEU A 172 43.08 6.13 -20.96
C LEU A 172 43.45 7.61 -21.10
N PRO A 173 43.90 8.06 -22.28
CA PRO A 173 44.23 9.45 -22.52
C PRO A 173 42.98 10.34 -22.37
N GLU A 174 43.13 11.40 -21.59
CA GLU A 174 42.15 12.46 -21.41
C GLU A 174 41.92 13.14 -22.76
N ALA A 175 40.76 12.89 -23.37
CA ALA A 175 40.38 13.50 -24.64
C ALA A 175 40.05 14.98 -24.39
N ALA A 176 40.89 15.86 -24.94
CA ALA A 176 40.68 17.31 -25.04
C ALA A 176 39.61 17.68 -26.08
#